data_AF-A0A1V4S8W0-F1
#
_entry.id   AF-A0A1V4S8W0-F1
#
_cell.length_a   1.000
_cell.length_b   1.000
_cell.length_c   1.000
_cell.angle_alpha   90.00
_cell.angle_beta   90.00
_cell.angle_gamma   90.00
#
_symmetry.space_group_name_H-M   'P 1'
#
loop_
_entity.id
_entity.type
_entity.pdbx_description
1 polymer ?
#
loop_
_entity_poly.entity_id
_entity_poly.type
_entity_poly.pdbx_seq_one_letter_code
_entity_poly.pdbx_strand_id
1 'polypeptide(L)'
;MPLFGAHMSTAGGLYKAFERAHRVQAEALQIFTRNQRQWAVPPLGDEERAAFMAAHGEWGNRPLAAHGSYLINLANPRKEAVSRSIGALCEEISRCSRLHIPYLIIHPGAHMGSGGHAFAAGYDIRTRETYEKTFQEFDSLIGLERLRFFHLNDSKRELASRIDRHDHIGKGKIGTGGFSLLVNDARFKNHPMVLETPKGKDLAEDRRNLRLLRSLVGKNR
;
A
#
# COMPACT_ATOMS: atom_id res chain seq x y z
N MET A 1 11.88 -7.95 -11.81
CA MET A 1 12.25 -7.82 -10.40
C MET A 1 11.18 -6.96 -9.79
N PRO A 2 10.64 -7.29 -8.61
CA PRO A 2 9.53 -6.52 -8.04
C PRO A 2 9.88 -5.03 -7.97
N LEU A 3 8.87 -4.19 -8.15
CA LEU A 3 9.05 -2.74 -8.16
C LEU A 3 8.86 -2.23 -6.74
N PHE A 4 9.96 -2.04 -6.02
CA PHE A 4 9.90 -1.69 -4.59
C PHE A 4 9.68 -0.21 -4.37
N GLY A 5 8.80 0.11 -3.43
CA GLY A 5 8.39 1.47 -3.15
C GLY A 5 7.96 1.69 -1.72
N ALA A 6 7.36 2.84 -1.47
CA ALA A 6 6.82 3.17 -0.17
C ALA A 6 5.70 4.18 -0.28
N HIS A 7 4.82 4.18 0.71
CA HIS A 7 3.86 5.25 0.90
C HIS A 7 4.60 6.51 1.33
N MET A 8 4.51 7.59 0.55
CA MET A 8 5.16 8.86 0.87
C MET A 8 4.16 9.91 1.32
N SER A 9 4.60 10.72 2.30
CA SER A 9 3.88 11.90 2.74
C SER A 9 3.76 12.92 1.61
N THR A 10 2.61 13.56 1.50
CA THR A 10 2.30 14.69 0.62
C THR A 10 2.32 16.03 1.37
N ALA A 11 2.85 16.06 2.60
CA ALA A 11 2.99 17.30 3.35
C ALA A 11 3.86 18.31 2.59
N GLY A 12 3.36 19.55 2.47
CA GLY A 12 3.98 20.62 1.67
C GLY A 12 3.64 20.58 0.17
N GLY A 13 2.74 19.69 -0.25
CA GLY A 13 2.23 19.58 -1.62
C GLY A 13 2.32 18.15 -2.16
N LEU A 14 1.37 17.75 -3.01
CA LEU A 14 1.32 16.39 -3.57
C LEU A 14 2.62 16.00 -4.29
N TYR A 15 3.22 16.93 -5.04
CA TYR A 15 4.46 16.70 -5.80
C TYR A 15 5.66 16.32 -4.92
N LYS A 16 5.66 16.73 -3.64
CA LYS A 16 6.74 16.39 -2.68
C LYS A 16 6.86 14.90 -2.41
N ALA A 17 5.81 14.12 -2.65
CA ALA A 17 5.88 12.68 -2.52
C ALA A 17 6.87 12.04 -3.50
N PHE A 18 6.97 12.56 -4.74
CA PHE A 18 7.93 12.08 -5.73
C PHE A 18 9.38 12.38 -5.30
N GLU A 19 9.66 13.60 -4.82
CA GLU A 19 10.98 13.95 -4.28
C GLU A 19 11.40 12.98 -3.16
N ARG A 20 10.47 12.65 -2.26
CA ARG A 20 10.71 11.70 -1.15
C ARG A 20 10.90 10.27 -1.66
N ALA A 21 10.14 9.85 -2.67
CA ALA A 21 10.28 8.56 -3.33
C ALA A 21 11.69 8.40 -3.96
N HIS A 22 12.18 9.43 -4.65
CA HIS A 22 13.52 9.43 -5.24
C HIS A 22 14.63 9.32 -4.18
N ARG A 23 14.49 10.01 -3.03
CA ARG A 23 15.46 9.93 -1.91
C ARG A 23 15.62 8.53 -1.33
N VAL A 24 14.62 7.66 -1.51
CA VAL A 24 14.67 6.27 -1.05
C VAL A 24 14.86 5.26 -2.18
N GLN A 25 15.12 5.73 -3.41
CA GLN A 25 15.27 4.90 -4.61
C GLN A 25 14.05 3.99 -4.84
N ALA A 26 12.85 4.56 -4.65
CA ALA A 26 11.61 3.87 -4.94
C ALA A 26 11.37 3.74 -6.45
N GLU A 27 10.76 2.62 -6.83
CA GLU A 27 10.29 2.29 -8.18
C GLU A 27 8.76 2.21 -8.25
N ALA A 28 8.09 2.21 -7.09
CA ALA A 28 6.64 2.32 -6.95
C ALA A 28 6.31 3.38 -5.88
N LEU A 29 5.20 4.07 -6.04
CA LEU A 29 4.79 5.14 -5.12
C LEU A 29 3.33 4.96 -4.70
N GLN A 30 3.07 5.10 -3.41
CA GLN A 30 1.73 5.29 -2.87
C GLN A 30 1.64 6.65 -2.18
N ILE A 31 0.50 7.34 -2.31
CA ILE A 31 0.25 8.62 -1.64
C ILE A 31 -1.16 8.71 -1.08
N PHE A 32 -1.36 9.62 -0.13
CA PHE A 32 -2.68 10.18 0.12
C PHE A 32 -2.89 11.42 -0.74
N THR A 33 -3.99 11.48 -1.48
CA THR A 33 -4.32 12.66 -2.31
C THR A 33 -4.94 13.81 -1.51
N ARG A 34 -5.29 13.55 -0.23
CA ARG A 34 -5.99 14.48 0.66
C ARG A 34 -5.78 14.16 2.14
N ASN A 35 -6.27 15.03 3.01
CA ASN A 35 -6.29 14.80 4.45
C ASN A 35 -7.21 13.61 4.82
N GLN A 36 -6.69 12.69 5.63
CA GLN A 36 -7.35 11.43 5.99
C GLN A 36 -8.23 11.54 7.24
N ARG A 37 -8.23 12.69 7.93
CA ARG A 37 -8.99 12.94 9.16
C ARG A 37 -10.24 13.78 8.94
N GLN A 38 -10.48 14.23 7.71
CA GLN A 38 -11.58 15.13 7.35
C GLN A 38 -12.43 14.51 6.25
N TRP A 39 -13.74 14.72 6.34
CA TRP A 39 -14.69 14.25 5.33
C TRP A 39 -14.72 15.18 4.12
N ALA A 40 -14.91 16.47 4.38
CA ALA A 40 -14.85 17.51 3.36
C ALA A 40 -13.40 17.85 3.09
N VAL A 41 -13.02 17.83 1.81
CA VAL A 41 -11.67 18.22 1.37
C VAL A 41 -11.82 19.29 0.30
N PRO A 42 -11.02 20.37 0.36
CA PRO A 42 -11.04 21.40 -0.67
C PRO A 42 -10.83 20.80 -2.08
N PRO A 43 -11.46 21.40 -3.10
CA PRO A 43 -11.17 21.06 -4.49
C PRO A 43 -9.65 21.09 -4.75
N LEU A 44 -9.17 20.17 -5.58
CA LEU A 44 -7.78 20.22 -6.05
C LEU A 44 -7.58 21.51 -6.86
N GLY A 45 -6.72 22.39 -6.37
CA GLY A 45 -6.36 23.64 -7.05
C GLY A 45 -5.50 23.41 -8.29
N ASP A 46 -5.58 24.33 -9.25
CA ASP A 46 -4.91 24.17 -10.54
C ASP A 46 -3.38 24.25 -10.44
N GLU A 47 -2.85 25.09 -9.55
CA GLU A 47 -1.41 25.16 -9.29
C GLU A 47 -0.85 23.85 -8.72
N GLU A 48 -1.53 23.27 -7.72
CA GLU A 48 -1.12 21.99 -7.13
C GLU A 48 -1.24 20.84 -8.13
N ARG A 49 -2.29 20.85 -8.96
CA ARG A 49 -2.42 19.90 -10.07
C ARG A 49 -1.27 20.05 -11.06
N ALA A 50 -0.94 21.27 -11.49
CA ALA A 50 0.13 21.50 -12.45
C ALA A 50 1.49 21.02 -11.90
N ALA A 51 1.82 21.35 -10.65
CA ALA A 51 3.03 20.89 -9.99
C ALA A 51 3.07 19.35 -9.86
N PHE A 52 1.93 18.73 -9.53
CA PHE A 52 1.83 17.27 -9.50
C PHE A 52 2.04 16.65 -10.87
N MET A 53 1.41 17.17 -11.92
CA MET A 53 1.52 16.63 -13.27
C MET A 53 2.95 16.72 -13.81
N ALA A 54 3.67 17.81 -13.51
CA ALA A 54 5.09 17.92 -13.85
C ALA A 54 5.93 16.83 -13.17
N ALA A 55 5.80 16.68 -11.85
CA ALA A 55 6.52 15.64 -11.10
C ALA A 55 6.10 14.21 -11.50
N HIS A 56 4.83 14.00 -11.84
CA HIS A 56 4.34 12.71 -12.35
C HIS A 56 4.91 12.41 -13.75
N GLY A 57 5.09 13.43 -14.60
CA GLY A 57 5.79 13.30 -15.87
C GLY A 57 7.23 12.80 -15.70
N GLU A 58 7.97 13.33 -14.72
CA GLU A 58 9.32 12.88 -14.38
C GLU A 58 9.34 11.47 -13.75
N TRP A 59 8.32 11.13 -12.98
CA TRP A 59 8.14 9.78 -12.44
C TRP A 59 7.98 8.73 -13.55
N GLY A 60 7.37 9.13 -14.68
CA GLY A 60 7.19 8.34 -15.87
C GLY A 60 6.20 7.19 -15.66
N ASN A 61 6.45 6.06 -16.32
CA ASN A 61 5.55 4.89 -16.27
C ASN A 61 5.71 4.03 -15.00
N ARG A 62 6.42 4.52 -13.98
CA ARG A 62 6.59 3.81 -12.71
C ARG A 62 5.24 3.73 -11.97
N PRO A 63 4.91 2.61 -11.29
CA PRO A 63 3.64 2.47 -10.59
C PRO A 63 3.36 3.59 -9.59
N LEU A 64 2.13 4.09 -9.62
CA LEU A 64 1.61 5.12 -8.73
C LEU A 64 0.21 4.73 -8.26
N ALA A 65 -0.01 4.75 -6.95
CA ALA A 65 -1.30 4.52 -6.35
C ALA A 65 -1.68 5.64 -5.37
N ALA A 66 -2.97 5.96 -5.33
CA ALA A 66 -3.58 6.66 -4.23
C ALA A 66 -4.06 5.63 -3.20
N HIS A 67 -3.95 5.95 -1.92
CA HIS A 67 -4.66 5.25 -0.87
C HIS A 67 -5.88 6.09 -0.47
N GLY A 68 -7.06 5.48 -0.45
CA GLY A 68 -8.30 6.14 -0.06
C GLY A 68 -8.37 6.39 1.44
N SER A 69 -9.24 7.33 1.83
CA SER A 69 -9.51 7.67 3.23
C SER A 69 -9.87 6.50 4.12
N TYR A 70 -9.18 6.37 5.25
CA TYR A 70 -9.55 5.45 6.34
C TYR A 70 -10.94 5.72 6.92
N LEU A 71 -11.52 6.89 6.66
CA LEU A 71 -12.90 7.21 7.05
C LEU A 71 -13.94 6.47 6.20
N ILE A 72 -13.58 6.06 4.97
CA ILE A 72 -14.47 5.32 4.08
C ILE A 72 -14.71 3.94 4.68
N ASN A 73 -15.96 3.64 4.98
CA ASN A 73 -16.38 2.32 5.43
C ASN A 73 -17.68 1.93 4.72
N LEU A 74 -17.55 1.22 3.59
CA LEU A 74 -18.70 0.76 2.81
C LEU A 74 -19.46 -0.39 3.50
N ALA A 75 -18.84 -1.06 4.46
CA ALA A 75 -19.43 -2.11 5.28
C ALA A 75 -20.04 -1.59 6.60
N ASN A 76 -20.27 -0.27 6.71
CA ASN A 76 -20.85 0.31 7.91
C ASN A 76 -22.33 -0.12 8.06
N PRO A 77 -22.78 -0.56 9.25
CA PRO A 77 -24.19 -0.94 9.44
C PRO A 77 -25.15 0.25 9.35
N ARG A 78 -24.67 1.49 9.49
CA ARG A 78 -25.49 2.70 9.41
C ARG A 78 -25.52 3.27 7.99
N LYS A 79 -26.71 3.38 7.41
CA LYS A 79 -26.93 3.84 6.03
C LYS A 79 -26.33 5.23 5.78
N GLU A 80 -26.44 6.15 6.73
CA GLU A 80 -25.91 7.51 6.60
C GLU A 80 -24.38 7.51 6.48
N ALA A 81 -23.71 6.62 7.23
CA ALA A 81 -22.26 6.47 7.17
C ALA A 81 -21.82 5.82 5.84
N VAL A 82 -22.61 4.91 5.29
CA VAL A 82 -22.39 4.35 3.95
C VAL A 82 -22.54 5.43 2.88
N SER A 83 -23.62 6.22 2.90
CA SER A 83 -23.83 7.32 1.95
C SER A 83 -22.69 8.33 1.95
N ARG A 84 -22.18 8.69 3.15
CA ARG A 84 -21.00 9.56 3.29
C ARG A 84 -19.73 8.91 2.73
N SER A 85 -19.56 7.61 2.95
CA SER A 85 -18.42 6.83 2.43
C SER A 85 -18.45 6.74 0.90
N ILE A 86 -19.63 6.56 0.30
CA ILE A 86 -19.82 6.57 -1.16
C ILE A 86 -19.44 7.94 -1.74
N GLY A 87 -19.96 9.04 -1.16
CA GLY A 87 -19.60 10.39 -1.61
C GLY A 87 -18.08 10.63 -1.54
N ALA A 88 -17.47 10.27 -0.41
CA ALA A 88 -16.03 10.37 -0.22
C ALA A 88 -15.22 9.50 -1.20
N LEU A 89 -15.71 8.31 -1.58
CA LEU A 89 -15.07 7.45 -2.57
C LEU A 89 -15.17 8.05 -3.98
N CYS A 90 -16.34 8.57 -4.36
CA CYS A 90 -16.52 9.26 -5.64
C CYS A 90 -15.57 10.46 -5.77
N GLU A 91 -15.36 11.21 -4.69
CA GLU A 91 -14.37 12.30 -4.65
C GLU A 91 -12.93 11.80 -4.83
N GLU A 92 -12.54 10.71 -4.17
CA GLU A 92 -11.20 10.11 -4.35
C GLU A 92 -10.99 9.66 -5.80
N ILE A 93 -11.98 9.00 -6.41
CA ILE A 93 -11.93 8.56 -7.82
C ILE A 93 -11.79 9.78 -8.74
N SER A 94 -12.59 10.84 -8.52
CA SER A 94 -12.52 12.08 -9.29
C SER A 94 -11.14 12.75 -9.15
N ARG A 95 -10.57 12.80 -7.94
CA ARG A 95 -9.22 13.33 -7.70
C ARG A 95 -8.15 12.49 -8.40
N CYS A 96 -8.23 11.16 -8.31
CA CYS A 96 -7.30 10.27 -9.01
C CYS A 96 -7.36 10.49 -10.52
N SER A 97 -8.56 10.61 -11.08
CA SER A 97 -8.75 10.94 -12.51
C SER A 97 -8.08 12.26 -12.88
N ARG A 98 -8.30 13.34 -12.11
CA ARG A 98 -7.69 14.66 -12.37
C ARG A 98 -6.17 14.69 -12.25
N LEU A 99 -5.60 13.79 -11.46
CA LEU A 99 -4.16 13.61 -11.22
C LEU A 99 -3.55 12.52 -12.12
N HIS A 100 -4.36 11.85 -12.95
CA HIS A 100 -3.98 10.67 -13.73
C HIS A 100 -3.36 9.53 -12.90
N ILE A 101 -3.82 9.35 -11.65
CA ILE A 101 -3.38 8.24 -10.80
C ILE A 101 -4.15 6.97 -11.20
N PRO A 102 -3.46 5.90 -11.65
CA PRO A 102 -4.13 4.73 -12.23
C PRO A 102 -4.75 3.78 -11.21
N TYR A 103 -4.28 3.81 -9.96
CA TYR A 103 -4.74 2.89 -8.91
C TYR A 103 -5.24 3.66 -7.69
N LEU A 104 -6.41 3.27 -7.19
CA LEU A 104 -6.95 3.69 -5.90
C LEU A 104 -7.09 2.46 -5.00
N ILE A 105 -6.28 2.41 -3.95
CA ILE A 105 -6.30 1.36 -2.93
C ILE A 105 -7.29 1.76 -1.85
N ILE A 106 -8.23 0.87 -1.53
CA ILE A 106 -9.22 1.09 -0.48
C ILE A 106 -9.26 -0.12 0.46
N HIS A 107 -9.62 0.12 1.71
CA HIS A 107 -10.13 -0.95 2.56
C HIS A 107 -11.63 -1.13 2.21
N PRO A 108 -12.10 -2.35 1.90
CA PRO A 108 -13.51 -2.59 1.55
C PRO A 108 -14.48 -2.09 2.64
N GLY A 109 -14.04 -2.12 3.89
CA GLY A 109 -14.78 -1.65 5.04
C GLY A 109 -14.54 -2.57 6.23
N ALA A 110 -15.06 -2.17 7.38
CA ALA A 110 -15.07 -3.00 8.58
C ALA A 110 -16.49 -3.04 9.13
N HIS A 111 -16.98 -4.24 9.43
CA HIS A 111 -18.19 -4.46 10.22
C HIS A 111 -17.99 -4.12 11.72
N MET A 112 -16.99 -3.29 12.03
CA MET A 112 -16.57 -2.82 13.36
C MET A 112 -16.04 -3.89 14.34
N GLY A 113 -15.78 -5.12 13.88
CA GLY A 113 -15.31 -6.22 14.75
C GLY A 113 -13.81 -6.52 14.69
N SER A 114 -13.14 -6.27 13.56
CA SER A 114 -11.67 -6.27 13.37
C SER A 114 -11.34 -6.25 11.86
N GLY A 115 -10.15 -5.75 11.53
CA GLY A 115 -9.58 -5.80 10.18
C GLY A 115 -8.07 -5.78 10.29
N GLY A 116 -7.37 -6.37 9.33
CA GLY A 116 -5.91 -6.37 9.28
C GLY A 116 -5.38 -6.90 7.97
N HIS A 117 -4.10 -6.68 7.71
CA HIS A 117 -3.40 -7.29 6.59
C HIS A 117 -3.44 -8.84 6.66
N ALA A 118 -3.18 -9.53 5.54
CA ALA A 118 -3.39 -10.97 5.36
C ALA A 118 -2.95 -11.84 6.57
N PHE A 119 -1.74 -11.61 7.10
CA PHE A 119 -1.22 -12.31 8.28
C PHE A 119 -2.06 -12.10 9.55
N ALA A 120 -2.50 -10.88 9.83
CA ALA A 120 -3.37 -10.60 10.98
C ALA A 120 -4.78 -11.21 10.80
N ALA A 121 -5.20 -11.44 9.54
CA ALA A 121 -6.44 -12.13 9.19
C ALA A 121 -6.34 -13.66 9.23
N GLY A 122 -5.13 -14.22 9.36
CA GLY A 122 -4.90 -15.66 9.50
C GLY A 122 -4.29 -16.35 8.28
N TYR A 123 -3.95 -15.60 7.22
CA TYR A 123 -3.22 -16.13 6.07
C TYR A 123 -1.71 -16.17 6.37
N ASP A 124 -1.21 -17.37 6.64
CA ASP A 124 0.20 -17.57 6.97
C ASP A 124 1.06 -17.65 5.70
N ILE A 125 2.12 -16.86 5.66
CA ILE A 125 3.06 -16.75 4.54
C ILE A 125 4.51 -17.02 4.98
N ARG A 126 4.72 -17.54 6.19
CA ARG A 126 6.05 -17.68 6.80
C ARG A 126 6.86 -18.85 6.26
N THR A 127 6.20 -19.93 5.84
CA THR A 127 6.85 -21.13 5.28
C THR A 127 6.43 -21.33 3.84
N ARG A 128 7.20 -22.10 3.06
CA ARG A 128 6.83 -22.42 1.66
C ARG A 128 5.45 -23.05 1.58
N GLU A 129 5.16 -24.01 2.46
CA GLU A 129 3.88 -24.72 2.48
C GLU A 129 2.70 -23.76 2.74
N THR A 130 2.77 -22.94 3.78
CA THR A 130 1.68 -22.01 4.12
C THR A 130 1.54 -20.88 3.09
N TYR A 131 2.66 -20.42 2.54
CA TYR A 131 2.71 -19.45 1.45
C TYR A 131 1.98 -19.97 0.21
N GLU A 132 2.31 -21.17 -0.27
CA GLU A 132 1.62 -21.72 -1.45
C GLU A 132 0.13 -21.95 -1.19
N LYS A 133 -0.23 -22.45 0.00
CA LYS A 133 -1.63 -22.60 0.38
C LYS A 133 -2.39 -21.26 0.33
N THR A 134 -1.81 -20.19 0.89
CA THR A 134 -2.41 -18.85 0.90
C THR A 134 -2.65 -18.34 -0.52
N PHE A 135 -1.66 -18.45 -1.41
CA PHE A 135 -1.81 -17.94 -2.78
C PHE A 135 -2.66 -18.85 -3.69
N GLN A 136 -2.71 -20.16 -3.43
CA GLN A 136 -3.66 -21.06 -4.08
C GLN A 136 -5.10 -20.73 -3.71
N GLU A 137 -5.36 -20.47 -2.42
CA GLU A 137 -6.69 -20.04 -1.97
C GLU A 137 -7.09 -18.70 -2.59
N PHE A 138 -6.18 -17.73 -2.61
CA PHE A 138 -6.43 -16.44 -3.27
C PHE A 138 -6.75 -16.62 -4.76
N ASP A 139 -5.97 -17.43 -5.48
CA ASP A 139 -6.17 -17.68 -6.91
C ASP A 139 -7.53 -18.34 -7.17
N SER A 140 -7.90 -19.33 -6.35
CA SER A 140 -9.19 -20.02 -6.47
C SER A 140 -10.40 -19.13 -6.19
N LEU A 141 -10.28 -18.14 -5.30
CA LEU A 141 -11.41 -17.31 -4.87
C LEU A 141 -11.54 -16.01 -5.65
N ILE A 142 -10.40 -15.40 -6.02
CA ILE A 142 -10.35 -14.05 -6.59
C ILE A 142 -9.61 -14.04 -7.94
N GLY A 143 -8.59 -14.87 -8.09
CA GLY A 143 -7.71 -14.89 -9.26
C GLY A 143 -6.50 -13.98 -9.10
N LEU A 144 -5.29 -14.53 -9.26
CA LEU A 144 -4.04 -13.77 -9.14
C LEU A 144 -3.90 -12.67 -10.20
N GLU A 145 -4.59 -12.78 -11.34
CA GLU A 145 -4.61 -11.76 -12.39
C GLU A 145 -5.21 -10.43 -11.93
N ARG A 146 -6.00 -10.45 -10.84
CA ARG A 146 -6.61 -9.25 -10.24
C ARG A 146 -5.71 -8.59 -9.19
N LEU A 147 -4.65 -9.25 -8.75
CA LEU A 147 -3.71 -8.69 -7.79
C LEU A 147 -2.84 -7.64 -8.51
N ARG A 148 -2.95 -6.37 -8.10
CA ARG A 148 -2.23 -5.26 -8.77
C ARG A 148 -1.15 -4.61 -7.93
N PHE A 149 -1.22 -4.74 -6.61
CA PHE A 149 -0.37 -3.99 -5.69
C PHE A 149 -0.17 -4.76 -4.39
N PHE A 150 1.03 -4.71 -3.83
CA PHE A 150 1.31 -5.25 -2.49
C PHE A 150 1.65 -4.14 -1.51
N HIS A 151 1.14 -4.27 -0.29
CA HIS A 151 1.70 -3.61 0.88
C HIS A 151 2.64 -4.56 1.60
N LEU A 152 3.89 -4.14 1.77
CA LEU A 152 4.92 -4.91 2.47
C LEU A 152 5.10 -4.36 3.87
N ASN A 153 4.42 -4.99 4.82
CA ASN A 153 4.49 -4.64 6.24
C ASN A 153 4.75 -5.93 7.02
N ASP A 154 5.76 -5.92 7.87
CA ASP A 154 5.88 -6.98 8.87
C ASP A 154 4.81 -6.75 9.96
N SER A 155 4.54 -7.73 10.81
CA SER A 155 3.54 -7.60 11.85
C SER A 155 4.17 -7.60 13.24
N LYS A 156 3.80 -6.62 14.06
CA LYS A 156 4.13 -6.62 15.50
C LYS A 156 3.37 -7.68 16.28
N ARG A 157 2.34 -8.27 15.70
CA ARG A 157 1.40 -9.18 16.36
C ARG A 157 1.46 -10.56 15.74
N GLU A 158 0.97 -11.54 16.49
CA GLU A 158 0.93 -12.93 16.05
C GLU A 158 -0.05 -13.14 14.88
N LEU A 159 0.14 -14.26 14.18
CA LEU A 159 -0.78 -14.75 13.15
C LEU A 159 -2.21 -14.78 13.71
N ALA A 160 -3.18 -14.37 12.89
CA ALA A 160 -4.60 -14.34 13.26
C ALA A 160 -4.95 -13.49 14.50
N SER A 161 -4.07 -12.57 14.91
CA SER A 161 -4.34 -11.67 16.06
C SER A 161 -5.47 -10.68 15.81
N ARG A 162 -5.87 -10.46 14.55
CA ARG A 162 -6.89 -9.48 14.13
C ARG A 162 -6.56 -8.04 14.53
N ILE A 163 -5.29 -7.76 14.79
CA ILE A 163 -4.77 -6.44 15.19
C ILE A 163 -3.79 -5.95 14.12
N ASP A 164 -4.16 -4.84 13.47
CA ASP A 164 -3.37 -4.23 12.39
C ASP A 164 -2.27 -3.31 12.96
N ARG A 165 -1.07 -3.89 13.14
CA ARG A 165 0.11 -3.20 13.68
C ARG A 165 1.35 -3.56 12.90
N HIS A 166 1.73 -2.67 12.00
CA HIS A 166 2.91 -2.83 11.14
C HIS A 166 4.21 -2.73 11.93
N ASP A 167 5.20 -3.52 11.51
CA ASP A 167 6.60 -3.43 11.90
C ASP A 167 7.53 -3.35 10.67
N HIS A 168 8.79 -3.03 10.92
CA HIS A 168 9.82 -3.04 9.89
C HIS A 168 10.11 -4.46 9.39
N ILE A 169 10.56 -4.57 8.14
CA ILE A 169 10.80 -5.83 7.45
C ILE A 169 11.81 -6.69 8.24
N GLY A 170 11.40 -7.91 8.62
CA GLY A 170 12.25 -8.84 9.36
C GLY A 170 12.34 -8.56 10.86
N LYS A 171 11.57 -7.61 11.40
CA LYS A 171 11.51 -7.30 12.83
C LYS A 171 10.23 -7.81 13.50
N GLY A 172 9.23 -8.19 12.72
CA GLY A 172 7.97 -8.71 13.20
C GLY A 172 7.86 -10.24 13.13
N LYS A 173 6.63 -10.70 13.18
CA LYS A 173 6.25 -12.12 13.26
C LYS A 173 6.18 -12.82 11.91
N ILE A 174 6.18 -12.07 10.80
CA ILE A 174 6.32 -12.65 9.45
C ILE A 174 7.79 -13.02 9.20
N GLY A 175 8.70 -12.10 9.54
CA GLY A 175 10.13 -12.32 9.40
C GLY A 175 10.61 -12.32 7.93
N THR A 176 11.93 -12.39 7.74
CA THR A 176 12.54 -12.31 6.40
C THR A 176 12.23 -13.53 5.51
N GLY A 177 11.92 -14.69 6.11
CA GLY A 177 11.58 -15.91 5.37
C GLY A 177 10.36 -15.70 4.46
N GLY A 178 9.25 -15.18 5.00
CA GLY A 178 8.05 -14.92 4.21
C GLY A 178 8.24 -13.87 3.11
N PHE A 179 8.97 -12.79 3.40
CA PHE A 179 9.32 -11.81 2.38
C PHE A 179 10.23 -12.39 1.30
N SER A 180 11.16 -13.28 1.66
CA SER A 180 12.04 -13.95 0.70
C SER A 180 11.25 -14.83 -0.27
N LEU A 181 10.19 -15.49 0.18
CA LEU A 181 9.28 -16.25 -0.69
C LEU A 181 8.59 -15.29 -1.67
N LEU A 182 8.00 -14.22 -1.16
CA LEU A 182 7.23 -13.26 -1.96
C LEU A 182 8.06 -12.54 -3.04
N VAL A 183 9.23 -11.99 -2.69
CA VAL A 183 10.03 -11.20 -3.64
C VAL A 183 10.69 -12.03 -4.73
N ASN A 184 10.75 -13.36 -4.54
CA ASN A 184 11.30 -14.31 -5.51
C ASN A 184 10.23 -15.08 -6.28
N ASP A 185 8.96 -14.85 -5.99
CA ASP A 185 7.87 -15.50 -6.71
C ASP A 185 7.76 -14.95 -8.15
N ALA A 186 7.91 -15.83 -9.14
CA ALA A 186 7.84 -15.49 -10.55
C ALA A 186 6.49 -14.90 -10.95
N ARG A 187 5.39 -15.31 -10.28
CA ARG A 187 4.04 -14.77 -10.49
C ARG A 187 3.99 -13.26 -10.23
N PHE A 188 4.83 -12.77 -9.31
CA PHE A 188 4.81 -11.38 -8.86
C PHE A 188 6.01 -10.55 -9.33
N LYS A 189 6.80 -11.05 -10.30
CA LYS A 189 8.06 -10.46 -10.76
C LYS A 189 8.00 -8.97 -11.13
N ASN A 190 6.86 -8.46 -11.60
CA ASN A 190 6.66 -7.08 -12.03
C ASN A 190 5.64 -6.32 -11.18
N HIS A 191 5.19 -6.89 -10.05
CA HIS A 191 4.20 -6.24 -9.22
C HIS A 191 4.83 -5.11 -8.40
N PRO A 192 4.15 -3.97 -8.27
CA PRO A 192 4.53 -2.94 -7.31
C PRO A 192 4.32 -3.40 -5.88
N MET A 193 5.31 -3.14 -5.05
CA MET A 193 5.32 -3.52 -3.64
C MET A 193 5.78 -2.34 -2.79
N VAL A 194 4.86 -1.74 -2.01
CA VAL A 194 5.15 -0.53 -1.22
C VAL A 194 5.17 -0.79 0.28
N LEU A 195 6.09 -0.13 0.98
CA LEU A 195 6.13 -0.11 2.44
C LEU A 195 5.12 0.89 3.03
N GLU A 196 4.43 0.47 4.09
CA GLU A 196 3.67 1.32 5.00
C GLU A 196 4.15 1.13 6.46
N THR A 197 5.43 0.74 6.59
CA THR A 197 6.08 0.55 7.88
C THR A 197 6.19 1.88 8.64
N PRO A 198 6.34 1.87 9.98
CA PRO A 198 6.59 3.10 10.74
C PRO A 198 7.71 3.94 10.12
N LYS A 199 7.59 5.27 10.17
CA LYS A 199 8.51 6.20 9.50
C LYS A 199 9.21 7.13 10.50
N GLY A 200 10.52 7.27 10.36
CA GLY A 200 11.30 8.33 11.00
C GLY A 200 11.29 9.64 10.19
N LYS A 201 11.87 10.69 10.77
CA LYS A 201 11.90 12.04 10.15
C LYS A 201 12.69 12.11 8.84
N ASP A 202 13.70 11.26 8.69
CA ASP A 202 14.67 11.31 7.60
C ASP A 202 14.50 10.16 6.59
N LEU A 203 13.43 9.35 6.71
CA LEU A 203 13.15 8.17 5.87
C LEU A 203 14.24 7.08 5.96
N ALA A 204 15.06 7.05 7.02
CA ALA A 204 16.10 6.03 7.17
C ALA A 204 15.54 4.60 7.23
N GLU A 205 14.37 4.44 7.85
CA GLU A 205 13.69 3.14 7.97
C GLU A 205 13.21 2.63 6.62
N ASP A 206 12.60 3.50 5.79
CA ASP A 206 12.20 3.15 4.43
C ASP A 206 13.43 2.73 3.61
N ARG A 207 14.52 3.50 3.65
CA ARG A 207 15.78 3.13 2.97
C ARG A 207 16.31 1.78 3.44
N ARG A 208 16.28 1.51 4.75
CA ARG A 208 16.76 0.26 5.34
C ARG A 208 15.90 -0.92 4.89
N ASN A 209 14.58 -0.79 4.95
CA ASN A 209 13.62 -1.82 4.56
C ASN A 209 13.71 -2.12 3.06
N LEU A 210 13.79 -1.10 2.21
CA LEU A 210 13.97 -1.26 0.77
C LEU A 210 15.28 -1.97 0.44
N ARG A 211 16.39 -1.58 1.09
CA ARG A 211 17.68 -2.29 0.92
C ARG A 211 17.59 -3.75 1.35
N LEU A 212 16.93 -4.04 2.48
CA LEU A 212 16.74 -5.40 2.94
C LEU A 212 15.94 -6.22 1.93
N LEU A 213 14.79 -5.73 1.46
CA LEU A 213 13.96 -6.40 0.44
C LEU A 213 14.75 -6.67 -0.84
N ARG A 214 15.49 -5.68 -1.34
CA ARG A 214 16.37 -5.84 -2.50
C ARG A 214 17.43 -6.93 -2.27
N SER A 215 17.98 -7.03 -1.06
CA SER A 215 18.97 -8.04 -0.70
C SER A 215 18.40 -9.47 -0.57
N LEU A 216 17.08 -9.63 -0.49
CA LEU A 216 16.41 -10.93 -0.48
C LEU A 216 16.16 -11.47 -1.90
N VAL A 217 16.18 -10.61 -2.92
CA VAL A 217 16.00 -11.03 -4.31
C VAL A 217 17.17 -11.93 -4.73
N GLY A 218 16.84 -13.07 -5.33
CA GLY A 218 17.78 -14.10 -5.76
C GLY A 218 18.26 -15.05 -4.66
N LYS A 219 17.92 -14.80 -3.39
CA LYS A 219 18.27 -15.70 -2.28
C LYS A 219 17.25 -16.83 -2.13
N ASN A 220 17.73 -18.01 -1.74
CA ASN A 220 16.93 -19.20 -1.45
C ASN A 220 16.00 -19.63 -2.60
N ARG A 221 16.49 -19.53 -3.84
CA ARG A 221 15.86 -20.16 -5.01
C ARG A 221 15.98 -21.68 -4.95
#